data_AF-S2E9C1-F1
#
_entry.id   AF-S2E9C1-F1
#
_cell.length_a   1.000
_cell.length_b   1.000
_cell.length_c   1.000
_cell.angle_alpha   90.00
_cell.angle_beta   90.00
_cell.angle_gamma   90.00
#
_symmetry.space_group_name_H-M   'P 1'
#
loop_
_entity.id
_entity.type
_entity.pdbx_description
1 polymer ?
#
loop_
_entity_poly.entity_id
_entity_poly.type
_entity_poly.pdbx_seq_one_letter_code
_entity_poly.pdbx_strand_id
1 'polypeptide(L)'
;MKTKEDITKLALQVAETSNLILESLNKKIKPDFKDSYLLGILSRSAVINYDINQILSKNNHNLHTSVFILLRCLLDDFIHILHLLQNNFEEEEIVKIAASAHRQRFKTLEESRKINYKFFGGENNQLQTQSREDELKEEFLQNPNNDIFFQEKSEFKFKKFKTVQQLVDNLPETEIGQANVHAFILWKFLSQYIHFSNLTFYMENQEETRKIEIAQLEEVLFYCYKTIVCAFDELKKRHEFLEWKDPHNLNDYFNSLSV
;
A
#
# COMPACT_ATOMS: atom_id res chain seq x y z
N MET A 1 4.95 -27.49 -6.31
CA MET A 1 5.30 -26.38 -5.42
C MET A 1 6.16 -25.41 -6.21
N LYS A 2 5.79 -24.13 -6.25
CA LYS A 2 6.57 -23.11 -6.99
C LYS A 2 7.93 -22.92 -6.34
N THR A 3 8.92 -22.65 -7.17
CA THR A 3 10.27 -22.34 -6.73
C THR A 3 10.40 -20.85 -6.44
N LYS A 4 11.42 -20.48 -5.69
CA LYS A 4 11.78 -19.07 -5.50
C LYS A 4 12.02 -18.34 -6.82
N GLU A 5 12.56 -19.03 -7.82
CA GLU A 5 12.81 -18.46 -9.15
C GLU A 5 11.48 -18.12 -9.85
N ASP A 6 10.46 -18.97 -9.72
CA ASP A 6 9.13 -18.71 -10.24
C ASP A 6 8.52 -17.45 -9.61
N ILE A 7 8.61 -17.30 -8.28
CA ILE A 7 8.11 -16.11 -7.57
C ILE A 7 8.89 -14.86 -7.95
N THR A 8 10.21 -14.98 -8.09
CA THR A 8 11.08 -13.88 -8.51
C THR A 8 10.68 -13.34 -9.87
N LYS A 9 10.40 -14.25 -10.82
CA LYS A 9 9.92 -13.91 -12.15
C LYS A 9 8.51 -13.30 -12.10
N LEU A 10 7.61 -13.88 -11.32
CA LEU A 10 6.23 -13.40 -11.19
C LEU A 10 6.18 -11.96 -10.68
N ALA A 11 6.99 -11.62 -9.67
CA ALA A 11 7.09 -10.24 -9.17
C ALA A 11 7.51 -9.25 -10.27
N LEU A 12 8.48 -9.62 -11.11
CA LEU A 12 8.88 -8.78 -12.25
C LEU A 12 7.74 -8.60 -13.26
N GLN A 13 7.02 -9.67 -13.59
CA GLN A 13 5.90 -9.61 -14.53
C GLN A 13 4.76 -8.71 -14.03
N VAL A 14 4.46 -8.76 -12.72
CA VAL A 14 3.49 -7.87 -12.07
C VAL A 14 3.97 -6.41 -12.15
N ALA A 15 5.26 -6.16 -11.89
CA ALA A 15 5.84 -4.82 -11.99
C ALA A 15 5.76 -4.25 -13.42
N GLU A 16 6.11 -5.05 -14.43
CA GLU A 16 6.08 -4.67 -15.84
C GLU A 16 4.65 -4.36 -16.32
N THR A 17 3.66 -5.12 -15.86
CA THR A 17 2.23 -4.85 -16.16
C THR A 17 1.83 -3.46 -15.66
N SER A 18 2.19 -3.11 -14.42
CA SER A 18 1.89 -1.78 -13.87
C SER A 18 2.61 -0.66 -14.64
N ASN A 19 3.89 -0.87 -14.99
CA ASN A 19 4.66 0.11 -15.76
C ASN A 19 4.07 0.38 -17.15
N LEU A 20 3.58 -0.64 -17.85
CA LEU A 20 2.96 -0.46 -19.17
C LEU A 20 1.70 0.42 -19.09
N ILE A 21 0.93 0.31 -18.02
CA ILE A 21 -0.24 1.17 -17.78
C ILE A 21 0.23 2.61 -17.55
N LEU A 22 1.23 2.81 -16.68
CA LEU A 22 1.78 4.14 -16.39
C LEU A 22 2.37 4.82 -17.64
N GLU A 23 3.11 4.08 -18.47
CA GLU A 23 3.65 4.57 -19.74
C GLU A 23 2.53 4.96 -20.72
N SER A 24 1.42 4.21 -20.73
CA SER A 24 0.28 4.53 -21.59
C SER A 24 -0.40 5.86 -21.24
N LEU A 25 -0.30 6.27 -19.97
CA LEU A 25 -0.86 7.49 -19.39
C LEU A 25 0.10 8.70 -19.44
N ASN A 26 1.41 8.42 -19.46
CA ASN A 26 2.44 9.46 -19.39
C ASN A 26 2.25 10.51 -20.49
N LYS A 27 2.24 11.78 -20.11
CA LYS A 27 2.03 12.96 -20.98
C LYS A 27 0.66 13.06 -21.67
N LYS A 28 -0.27 12.11 -21.47
CA LYS A 28 -1.60 12.12 -22.09
C LYS A 28 -2.68 12.71 -21.19
N ILE A 29 -2.47 12.70 -19.88
CA ILE A 29 -3.41 13.26 -18.92
C ILE A 29 -2.74 14.25 -17.98
N LYS A 30 -3.53 15.23 -17.53
CA LYS A 30 -3.20 16.05 -16.37
C LYS A 30 -4.05 15.50 -15.21
N PRO A 31 -3.48 14.67 -14.33
CA PRO A 31 -4.26 13.94 -13.34
C PRO A 31 -4.88 14.90 -12.32
N ASP A 32 -6.16 14.69 -12.01
CA ASP A 32 -6.80 15.29 -10.85
C ASP A 32 -6.46 14.51 -9.57
N PHE A 33 -7.16 14.79 -8.48
CA PHE A 33 -6.89 14.17 -7.18
C PHE A 33 -7.10 12.64 -7.22
N LYS A 34 -8.22 12.15 -7.77
CA LYS A 34 -8.52 10.72 -7.87
C LYS A 34 -7.56 10.03 -8.83
N ASP A 35 -7.27 10.62 -9.99
CA ASP A 35 -6.29 10.06 -10.94
C ASP A 35 -4.90 9.95 -10.31
N SER A 36 -4.46 10.97 -9.56
CA SER A 36 -3.17 10.98 -8.87
C SER A 36 -3.05 9.86 -7.84
N TYR A 37 -4.14 9.56 -7.13
CA TYR A 37 -4.19 8.45 -6.18
C TYR A 37 -4.03 7.09 -6.88
N LEU A 38 -4.80 6.84 -7.95
CA LEU A 38 -4.74 5.58 -8.71
C LEU A 38 -3.37 5.39 -9.39
N LEU A 39 -2.81 6.46 -9.97
CA LEU A 39 -1.45 6.47 -10.50
C LEU A 39 -0.40 6.20 -9.42
N GLY A 40 -0.62 6.73 -8.21
CA GLY A 40 0.24 6.46 -7.04
C GLY A 40 0.26 4.98 -6.67
N ILE A 41 -0.89 4.31 -6.69
CA ILE A 41 -1.01 2.86 -6.44
C ILE A 41 -0.28 2.05 -7.50
N LEU A 42 -0.47 2.38 -8.78
CA LEU A 42 0.23 1.72 -9.89
C LEU A 42 1.75 1.90 -9.79
N SER A 43 2.21 3.15 -9.56
CA SER A 43 3.63 3.46 -9.40
C SER A 43 4.26 2.70 -8.24
N ARG A 44 3.59 2.71 -7.08
CA ARG A 44 4.04 1.96 -5.91
C ARG A 44 4.06 0.45 -6.16
N SER A 45 3.05 -0.09 -6.84
CA SER A 45 3.01 -1.51 -7.21
C SER A 45 4.16 -1.87 -8.14
N ALA A 46 4.49 -1.02 -9.13
CA ALA A 46 5.62 -1.25 -10.04
C ALA A 46 6.96 -1.28 -9.28
N VAL A 47 7.21 -0.26 -8.46
CA VAL A 47 8.47 -0.11 -7.71
C VAL A 47 8.66 -1.24 -6.71
N ILE A 48 7.66 -1.50 -5.85
CA ILE A 48 7.81 -2.50 -4.79
C ILE A 48 7.97 -3.91 -5.37
N ASN A 49 7.24 -4.27 -6.43
CA ASN A 49 7.41 -5.58 -7.06
C ASN A 49 8.77 -5.72 -7.76
N TYR A 50 9.30 -4.65 -8.33
CA TYR A 50 10.66 -4.64 -8.86
C TYR A 50 11.68 -4.84 -7.73
N ASP A 51 11.53 -4.16 -6.59
CA ASP A 51 12.38 -4.36 -5.41
C ASP A 51 12.32 -5.80 -4.88
N ILE A 52 11.12 -6.40 -4.84
CA ILE A 52 10.94 -7.81 -4.46
C ILE A 52 11.71 -8.73 -5.42
N ASN A 53 11.61 -8.52 -6.73
CA ASN A 53 12.39 -9.27 -7.72
C ASN A 53 13.90 -9.14 -7.48
N GLN A 54 14.39 -7.92 -7.25
CA GLN A 54 15.81 -7.65 -7.01
C GLN A 54 16.31 -8.31 -5.72
N ILE A 55 15.51 -8.29 -4.65
CA ILE A 55 15.85 -8.92 -3.38
C ILE A 55 15.88 -10.44 -3.55
N LEU A 56 14.83 -11.04 -4.13
CA LEU A 56 14.75 -12.49 -4.28
C LEU A 56 15.88 -13.02 -5.18
N SER A 57 16.16 -12.36 -6.31
CA SER A 57 17.21 -12.80 -7.26
C SER A 57 18.62 -12.79 -6.66
N LYS A 58 18.92 -11.87 -5.74
CA LYS A 58 20.26 -11.71 -5.12
C LYS A 58 20.42 -12.43 -3.79
N ASN A 59 19.31 -12.80 -3.16
CA ASN A 59 19.35 -13.39 -1.85
C ASN A 59 19.81 -14.85 -1.92
N ASN A 60 21.05 -15.14 -1.57
CA ASN A 60 21.54 -16.52 -1.57
C ASN A 60 21.10 -17.32 -0.32
N HIS A 61 20.49 -16.64 0.65
CA HIS A 61 19.92 -17.25 1.84
C HIS A 61 18.40 -17.45 1.64
N ASN A 62 17.83 -18.48 2.26
CA ASN A 62 16.38 -18.74 2.22
C ASN A 62 15.62 -17.87 3.25
N LEU A 63 16.08 -16.65 3.53
CA LEU A 63 15.46 -15.72 4.47
C LEU A 63 14.69 -14.64 3.72
N HIS A 64 13.37 -14.55 3.94
CA HIS A 64 12.49 -13.73 3.10
C HIS A 64 11.91 -12.50 3.83
N THR A 65 12.41 -12.17 5.01
CA THR A 65 11.90 -11.10 5.90
C THR A 65 11.70 -9.76 5.18
N SER A 66 12.71 -9.28 4.44
CA SER A 66 12.60 -8.03 3.68
C SER A 66 11.49 -8.09 2.61
N VAL A 67 11.33 -9.24 1.96
CA VAL A 67 10.28 -9.47 0.96
C VAL A 67 8.91 -9.47 1.63
N PHE A 68 8.77 -10.10 2.80
CA PHE A 68 7.52 -10.11 3.57
C PHE A 68 7.09 -8.71 4.01
N ILE A 69 8.03 -7.86 4.43
CA ILE A 69 7.74 -6.47 4.78
C ILE A 69 7.21 -5.70 3.56
N LEU A 70 7.80 -5.90 2.38
CA LEU A 70 7.34 -5.28 1.13
C LEU A 70 5.99 -5.82 0.66
N LEU A 71 5.76 -7.12 0.80
CA LEU A 71 4.47 -7.73 0.46
C LEU A 71 3.34 -7.29 1.40
N ARG A 72 3.62 -7.12 2.69
CA ARG A 72 2.67 -6.52 3.64
C ARG A 72 2.26 -5.12 3.17
N CYS A 73 3.22 -4.31 2.72
CA CYS A 73 2.94 -2.99 2.17
C CYS A 73 1.98 -3.04 0.96
N LEU A 74 2.11 -4.03 0.08
CA LEU A 74 1.20 -4.21 -1.07
C LEU A 74 -0.19 -4.72 -0.63
N LEU A 75 -0.26 -5.51 0.44
CA LEU A 75 -1.53 -5.91 1.03
C LEU A 75 -2.28 -4.74 1.66
N ASP A 76 -1.58 -3.77 2.28
CA ASP A 76 -2.23 -2.52 2.74
C ASP A 76 -2.94 -1.82 1.57
N ASP A 77 -2.26 -1.71 0.43
CA ASP A 77 -2.79 -1.06 -0.78
C ASP A 77 -4.00 -1.84 -1.34
N PHE A 78 -3.93 -3.17 -1.39
CA PHE A 78 -5.05 -4.02 -1.79
C PHE A 78 -6.27 -3.87 -0.88
N ILE A 79 -6.05 -3.85 0.44
CA ILE A 79 -7.12 -3.69 1.43
C ILE A 79 -7.82 -2.34 1.27
N HIS A 80 -7.07 -1.27 1.01
CA HIS A 80 -7.66 0.04 0.70
C HIS A 80 -8.47 0.01 -0.59
N ILE A 81 -7.95 -0.61 -1.65
CA ILE A 81 -8.66 -0.75 -2.93
C ILE A 81 -9.95 -1.55 -2.79
N LEU A 82 -9.95 -2.62 -1.99
CA LEU A 82 -11.15 -3.41 -1.73
C LEU A 82 -12.24 -2.57 -1.05
N HIS A 83 -11.87 -1.75 -0.06
CA HIS A 83 -12.79 -0.80 0.57
C HIS A 83 -13.30 0.25 -0.43
N LEU A 84 -12.42 0.82 -1.26
CA LEU A 84 -12.82 1.79 -2.27
C LEU A 84 -13.79 1.17 -3.28
N LEU A 85 -13.54 -0.05 -3.75
CA LEU A 85 -14.41 -0.78 -4.67
C LEU A 85 -15.82 -0.95 -4.09
N GLN A 86 -15.94 -1.31 -2.80
CA GLN A 86 -17.22 -1.44 -2.11
C GLN A 86 -17.99 -0.11 -1.98
N ASN A 87 -17.26 1.00 -1.99
CA ASN A 87 -17.83 2.35 -1.93
C ASN A 87 -17.76 3.03 -3.31
N ASN A 88 -17.78 2.25 -4.41
CA ASN A 88 -17.80 2.74 -5.79
C ASN A 88 -16.71 3.77 -6.13
N PHE A 89 -15.55 3.66 -5.46
CA PHE A 89 -14.45 4.62 -5.53
C PHE A 89 -14.91 6.08 -5.37
N GLU A 90 -15.81 6.32 -4.40
CA GLU A 90 -16.17 7.67 -4.00
C GLU A 90 -14.92 8.46 -3.59
N GLU A 91 -14.76 9.66 -4.17
CA GLU A 91 -13.58 10.50 -3.93
C GLU A 91 -13.40 10.87 -2.46
N GLU A 92 -14.51 11.02 -1.72
CA GLU A 92 -14.49 11.29 -0.27
C GLU A 92 -13.75 10.21 0.53
N GLU A 93 -13.80 8.94 0.12
CA GLU A 93 -13.05 7.88 0.79
C GLU A 93 -11.54 7.99 0.52
N ILE A 94 -11.15 8.38 -0.70
CA ILE A 94 -9.75 8.67 -1.04
C ILE A 94 -9.24 9.89 -0.25
N VAL A 95 -10.07 10.92 -0.12
CA VAL A 95 -9.79 12.10 0.71
C VAL A 95 -9.57 11.70 2.17
N LYS A 96 -10.39 10.80 2.74
CA LYS A 96 -10.19 10.30 4.11
C LYS A 96 -8.86 9.57 4.28
N ILE A 97 -8.47 8.73 3.30
CA ILE A 97 -7.17 8.05 3.31
C ILE A 97 -6.03 9.07 3.36
N ALA A 98 -6.05 10.06 2.45
CA ALA A 98 -5.03 11.11 2.40
C ALA A 98 -5.02 11.99 3.67
N ALA A 99 -6.20 12.37 4.18
CA ALA A 99 -6.33 13.14 5.41
C ALA A 99 -5.75 12.40 6.63
N SER A 100 -5.94 11.08 6.70
CA SER A 100 -5.35 10.24 7.75
C SER A 100 -3.82 10.25 7.70
N ALA A 101 -3.22 10.22 6.50
CA ALA A 101 -1.77 10.34 6.33
C ALA A 101 -1.24 11.71 6.77
N HIS A 102 -1.92 12.81 6.40
CA HIS A 102 -1.58 14.15 6.87
C HIS A 102 -1.70 14.28 8.39
N ARG A 103 -2.77 13.74 8.98
CA ARG A 103 -2.94 13.69 10.43
C ARG A 103 -1.77 12.99 11.11
N GLN A 104 -1.35 11.83 10.59
CA GLN A 104 -0.23 11.08 11.17
C GLN A 104 1.08 11.86 11.04
N ARG A 105 1.32 12.53 9.91
CA ARG A 105 2.50 13.41 9.73
C ARG A 105 2.54 14.50 10.81
N PHE A 106 1.45 15.23 11.03
CA PHE A 106 1.41 16.29 12.04
C PHE A 106 1.53 15.75 13.47
N LYS A 107 0.97 14.56 13.76
CA LYS A 107 1.19 13.89 15.03
C LYS A 107 2.66 13.56 15.27
N THR A 108 3.38 13.05 14.26
CA THR A 108 4.82 12.80 14.36
C THR A 108 5.62 14.07 14.60
N LEU A 109 5.25 15.20 13.98
CA LEU A 109 5.89 16.50 14.23
C LEU A 109 5.71 16.95 15.69
N GLU A 110 4.48 16.82 16.22
CA GLU A 110 4.16 17.14 17.61
C GLU A 110 4.95 16.24 18.59
N GLU A 111 5.04 14.94 18.31
CA GLU A 111 5.83 13.99 19.11
C GLU A 111 7.33 14.33 19.08
N SER A 112 7.88 14.64 17.90
CA SER A 112 9.27 15.09 17.74
C SER A 112 9.55 16.35 18.55
N ARG A 113 8.63 17.33 18.52
CA ARG A 113 8.72 18.56 19.32
C ARG A 113 8.71 18.25 20.81
N LYS A 114 7.78 17.42 21.29
CA LYS A 114 7.71 17.02 22.70
C LYS A 114 9.01 16.36 23.17
N ILE A 115 9.61 15.50 22.34
CA ILE A 115 10.91 14.88 22.62
C ILE A 115 12.01 15.94 22.69
N ASN A 116 12.03 16.91 21.76
CA ASN A 116 13.03 17.97 21.73
C ASN A 116 13.05 18.78 23.02
N TYR A 117 11.89 19.27 23.47
CA TYR A 117 11.80 20.05 24.70
C TYR A 117 12.05 19.22 25.95
N LYS A 118 11.59 17.96 25.99
CA LYS A 118 11.77 17.09 27.14
C LYS A 118 13.24 16.73 27.41
N PHE A 119 14.01 16.44 26.36
CA PHE A 119 15.37 15.90 26.52
C PHE A 119 16.49 16.87 26.14
N PHE A 120 16.20 17.90 25.35
CA PHE A 120 17.20 18.79 24.79
C PHE A 120 16.87 20.28 25.01
N GLY A 121 15.86 20.61 25.84
CA GLY A 121 15.46 22.00 26.09
C GLY A 121 14.96 22.75 24.85
N GLY A 122 14.71 22.06 23.73
CA GLY A 122 14.36 22.67 22.45
C GLY A 122 15.55 23.04 21.55
N GLU A 123 16.78 22.70 21.93
CA GLU A 123 18.00 23.11 21.21
C GLU A 123 18.48 22.10 20.16
N ASN A 124 17.87 20.91 20.06
CA ASN A 124 18.28 19.91 19.07
C ASN A 124 17.71 20.23 17.69
N ASN A 125 18.59 20.66 16.78
CA ASN A 125 18.25 21.04 15.40
C ASN A 125 17.80 19.88 14.49
N GLN A 126 17.94 18.62 14.94
CA GLN A 126 17.44 17.45 14.20
C GLN A 126 15.98 17.12 14.54
N LEU A 127 15.42 17.75 15.58
CA LEU A 127 14.05 17.54 16.03
C LEU A 127 13.20 18.79 15.78
N GLN A 128 11.88 18.62 15.83
CA GLN A 128 10.96 19.73 15.62
C GLN A 128 11.00 20.73 16.78
N THR A 129 10.75 22.00 16.47
CA THR A 129 10.55 23.08 17.42
C THR A 129 9.12 23.59 17.34
N GLN A 130 8.68 24.41 18.30
CA GLN A 130 7.35 25.02 18.24
C GLN A 130 7.18 25.89 16.99
N SER A 131 8.14 26.78 16.72
CA SER A 131 8.11 27.66 15.54
C SER A 131 7.95 26.88 14.25
N ARG A 132 8.73 25.80 14.07
CA ARG A 132 8.67 25.01 12.84
C ARG A 132 7.36 24.24 12.68
N GLU A 133 6.80 23.74 13.78
CA GLU A 133 5.49 23.10 13.75
C GLU A 133 4.41 24.10 13.34
N ASP A 134 4.42 25.31 13.89
CA ASP A 134 3.44 26.35 13.61
C ASP A 134 3.54 26.86 12.16
N GLU A 135 4.76 27.07 11.64
CA GLU A 135 5.01 27.37 10.23
C GLU A 135 4.42 26.31 9.30
N LEU A 136 4.68 25.02 9.57
CA LEU A 136 4.17 23.93 8.74
C LEU A 136 2.64 23.82 8.79
N LYS A 137 2.02 24.15 9.94
CA LYS A 137 0.55 24.21 10.04
C LYS A 137 0.00 25.38 9.25
N GLU A 138 0.63 26.55 9.33
CA GLU A 138 0.22 27.74 8.59
C GLU A 138 0.36 27.52 7.07
N GLU A 139 1.51 27.02 6.60
CA GLU A 139 1.73 26.62 5.20
C GLU A 139 0.63 25.67 4.71
N PHE A 140 0.22 24.72 5.55
CA PHE A 140 -0.84 23.77 5.21
C PHE A 140 -2.23 24.41 5.16
N LEU A 141 -2.54 25.33 6.08
CA LEU A 141 -3.83 26.05 6.15
C LEU A 141 -4.02 27.08 5.04
N GLN A 142 -2.92 27.70 4.58
CA GLN A 142 -2.91 28.70 3.52
C GLN A 142 -3.14 28.10 2.12
N ASN A 143 -2.93 26.79 1.94
CA ASN A 143 -3.18 26.12 0.67
C ASN A 143 -4.64 25.66 0.56
N PRO A 144 -5.47 26.26 -0.32
CA PRO A 144 -6.90 25.93 -0.43
C PRO A 144 -7.17 24.48 -0.87
N ASN A 145 -6.22 23.85 -1.58
CA ASN A 145 -6.38 22.45 -2.00
C ASN A 145 -6.38 21.48 -0.80
N ASN A 146 -5.90 21.92 0.36
CA ASN A 146 -5.87 21.10 1.57
C ASN A 146 -7.19 21.13 2.34
N ASP A 147 -8.12 22.03 2.00
CA ASP A 147 -9.38 22.21 2.73
C ASP A 147 -10.23 20.93 2.74
N ILE A 148 -10.13 20.14 1.67
CA ILE A 148 -10.81 18.85 1.53
C ILE A 148 -10.45 17.84 2.63
N PHE A 149 -9.26 17.96 3.24
CA PHE A 149 -8.77 17.00 4.24
C PHE A 149 -9.30 17.26 5.65
N PHE A 150 -9.88 18.44 5.91
CA PHE A 150 -10.34 18.81 7.23
C PHE A 150 -11.75 18.29 7.50
N GLN A 151 -11.94 17.76 8.70
CA GLN A 151 -13.26 17.62 9.31
C GLN A 151 -13.67 18.96 9.93
N GLU A 152 -12.71 19.67 10.54
CA GLU A 152 -12.92 20.97 11.19
C GLU A 152 -11.63 21.78 11.12
N LYS A 153 -11.57 22.73 10.17
CA LYS A 153 -10.35 23.48 9.82
C LYS A 153 -9.88 24.40 10.97
N SER A 154 -10.82 25.03 11.68
CA SER A 154 -10.54 25.90 12.82
C SER A 154 -9.83 25.19 13.97
N GLU A 155 -10.09 23.90 14.17
CA GLU A 155 -9.44 23.07 15.19
C GLU A 155 -8.23 22.29 14.64
N PHE A 156 -7.83 22.52 13.38
CA PHE A 156 -6.79 21.75 12.69
C PHE A 156 -7.06 20.23 12.73
N LYS A 157 -8.33 19.85 12.57
CA LYS A 157 -8.81 18.48 12.76
C LYS A 157 -9.12 17.83 11.42
N PHE A 158 -8.35 16.79 11.11
CA PHE A 158 -8.46 16.03 9.86
C PHE A 158 -9.61 15.03 9.88
N LYS A 159 -10.15 14.75 8.69
CA LYS A 159 -11.00 13.57 8.45
C LYS A 159 -10.25 12.30 8.85
N LYS A 160 -11.00 11.32 9.35
CA LYS A 160 -10.45 10.03 9.79
C LYS A 160 -10.77 8.96 8.76
N PHE A 161 -9.80 8.07 8.56
CA PHE A 161 -10.00 6.83 7.82
C PHE A 161 -10.11 5.64 8.78
N LYS A 162 -10.75 4.58 8.32
CA LYS A 162 -10.91 3.33 9.08
C LYS A 162 -9.56 2.65 9.25
N THR A 163 -9.38 1.95 10.37
CA THR A 163 -8.25 1.03 10.57
C THR A 163 -8.43 -0.24 9.74
N VAL A 164 -7.34 -0.96 9.43
CA VAL A 164 -7.43 -2.25 8.70
C VAL A 164 -8.41 -3.23 9.35
N GLN A 165 -8.42 -3.33 10.69
CA GLN A 165 -9.39 -4.19 11.38
C GLN A 165 -10.84 -3.73 11.14
N GLN A 166 -11.11 -2.43 11.21
CA GLN A 166 -12.44 -1.89 10.88
C GLN A 166 -12.80 -2.07 9.40
N LEU A 167 -11.83 -2.11 8.48
CA LEU A 167 -12.10 -2.45 7.09
C LEU A 167 -12.55 -3.91 6.96
N VAL A 168 -11.88 -4.84 7.64
CA VAL A 168 -12.29 -6.27 7.72
C VAL A 168 -13.68 -6.42 8.29
N ASP A 169 -13.94 -5.81 9.44
CA ASP A 169 -15.20 -5.96 10.16
C ASP A 169 -16.41 -5.43 9.35
N ASN A 170 -16.14 -4.58 8.36
CA ASN A 170 -17.15 -4.02 7.46
C ASN A 170 -17.20 -4.74 6.10
N LEU A 171 -16.40 -5.78 5.86
CA LEU A 171 -16.49 -6.53 4.61
C LEU A 171 -17.86 -7.21 4.54
N PRO A 172 -18.63 -6.96 3.47
CA PRO A 172 -19.91 -7.61 3.32
C PRO A 172 -19.70 -9.10 3.02
N GLU A 173 -20.61 -9.95 3.51
CA GLU A 173 -20.68 -11.39 3.20
C GLU A 173 -21.13 -11.64 1.75
N THR A 174 -20.42 -11.06 0.80
CA THR A 174 -20.63 -11.17 -0.65
C THR A 174 -19.52 -12.03 -1.25
N GLU A 175 -19.71 -12.46 -2.50
CA GLU A 175 -18.68 -13.19 -3.25
C GLU A 175 -17.34 -12.43 -3.27
N ILE A 176 -17.38 -11.11 -3.46
CA ILE A 176 -16.19 -10.25 -3.42
C ILE A 176 -15.55 -10.23 -2.02
N GLY A 177 -16.35 -10.14 -0.96
CA GLY A 177 -15.83 -10.17 0.41
C GLY A 177 -15.19 -11.52 0.75
N GLN A 178 -15.89 -12.61 0.43
CA GLN A 178 -15.45 -13.98 0.68
C GLN A 178 -14.18 -14.33 -0.10
N ALA A 179 -14.11 -13.95 -1.39
CA ALA A 179 -12.96 -14.24 -2.25
C ALA A 179 -11.68 -13.47 -1.88
N ASN A 180 -11.77 -12.46 -1.00
CA ASN A 180 -10.63 -11.59 -0.68
C ASN A 180 -10.35 -11.50 0.83
N VAL A 181 -11.10 -12.20 1.68
CA VAL A 181 -10.89 -12.19 3.14
C VAL A 181 -9.52 -12.76 3.53
N HIS A 182 -8.98 -13.68 2.73
CA HIS A 182 -7.69 -14.30 3.02
C HIS A 182 -6.51 -13.31 2.90
N ALA A 183 -6.62 -12.26 2.08
CA ALA A 183 -5.64 -11.18 2.03
C ALA A 183 -5.37 -10.55 3.41
N PHE A 184 -6.39 -10.49 4.27
CA PHE A 184 -6.26 -9.95 5.63
C PHE A 184 -5.56 -10.90 6.58
N ILE A 185 -5.73 -12.22 6.39
CA ILE A 185 -4.99 -13.23 7.15
C ILE A 185 -3.51 -13.15 6.77
N LEU A 186 -3.21 -13.08 5.46
CA LEU A 186 -1.84 -12.86 4.98
C LEU A 186 -1.26 -11.56 5.51
N TRP A 187 -2.04 -10.47 5.54
CA TRP A 187 -1.59 -9.19 6.08
C TRP A 187 -1.24 -9.29 7.57
N LYS A 188 -2.06 -9.98 8.38
CA LYS A 188 -1.79 -10.23 9.81
C LYS A 188 -0.56 -11.12 10.01
N PHE A 189 -0.41 -12.14 9.17
CA PHE A 189 0.72 -13.06 9.20
C PHE A 189 2.03 -12.33 8.87
N LEU A 190 2.08 -11.60 7.75
CA LEU A 190 3.28 -10.85 7.34
C LEU A 190 3.60 -9.70 8.30
N SER A 191 2.59 -9.15 9.01
CA SER A 191 2.82 -8.16 10.05
C SER A 191 3.66 -8.69 11.22
N GLN A 192 3.74 -10.01 11.43
CA GLN A 192 4.63 -10.59 12.44
C GLN A 192 6.11 -10.32 12.13
N TYR A 193 6.50 -10.19 10.86
CA TYR A 193 7.89 -9.96 10.44
C TYR A 193 8.33 -8.49 10.53
N ILE A 194 7.43 -7.56 10.86
CA ILE A 194 7.76 -6.13 10.99
C ILE A 194 8.56 -5.87 12.28
N HIS A 195 8.26 -6.60 13.35
CA HIS A 195 8.90 -6.44 14.65
C HIS A 195 9.60 -7.73 15.05
N PHE A 196 10.88 -7.62 15.40
CA PHE A 196 11.62 -8.76 15.90
C PHE A 196 10.98 -9.32 17.19
N SER A 197 10.81 -10.63 17.22
CA SER A 197 10.45 -11.39 18.41
C SER A 197 11.05 -12.79 18.35
N ASN A 198 11.05 -13.53 19.46
CA ASN A 198 11.44 -14.95 19.41
C ASN A 198 10.56 -15.75 18.44
N LEU A 199 9.30 -15.33 18.22
CA LEU A 199 8.43 -15.93 17.23
C LEU A 199 9.00 -15.79 15.81
N THR A 200 9.42 -14.58 15.39
CA THR A 200 10.01 -14.39 14.04
C THR A 200 11.29 -15.19 13.87
N PHE A 201 12.11 -15.28 14.92
CA PHE A 201 13.30 -16.14 14.91
C PHE A 201 12.94 -17.61 14.63
N TYR A 202 11.90 -18.15 15.29
CA TYR A 202 11.47 -19.53 15.04
C TYR A 202 10.90 -19.72 13.64
N MET A 203 10.07 -18.79 13.17
CA MET A 203 9.48 -18.84 11.83
C MET A 203 10.57 -18.87 10.75
N GLU A 204 11.58 -18.01 10.88
CA GLU A 204 12.69 -17.93 9.94
C GLU A 204 13.59 -19.17 9.93
N ASN A 205 13.63 -19.97 11.01
CA ASN A 205 14.55 -21.10 11.15
C ASN A 205 13.88 -22.48 10.99
N GLN A 206 12.55 -22.55 10.86
CA GLN A 206 11.80 -23.80 10.69
C GLN A 206 11.47 -24.08 9.22
N GLU A 207 11.86 -25.25 8.70
CA GLU A 207 11.71 -25.59 7.28
C GLU A 207 10.24 -25.65 6.82
N GLU A 208 9.34 -26.19 7.65
CA GLU A 208 7.92 -26.30 7.32
C GLU A 208 7.25 -24.92 7.20
N THR A 209 7.63 -23.98 8.05
CA THR A 209 7.17 -22.59 7.98
C THR A 209 7.60 -21.95 6.66
N ARG A 210 8.83 -22.20 6.21
CA ARG A 210 9.36 -21.67 4.93
C ARG A 210 8.62 -22.18 3.69
N LYS A 211 8.11 -23.42 3.69
CA LYS A 211 7.33 -23.96 2.56
C LYS A 211 5.99 -23.25 2.43
N ILE A 212 5.31 -23.03 3.55
CA ILE A 212 4.03 -22.29 3.62
C ILE A 212 4.26 -20.83 3.19
N GLU A 213 5.32 -20.20 3.68
CA GLU A 213 5.74 -18.86 3.33
C GLU A 213 5.90 -18.63 1.81
N ILE A 214 6.57 -19.55 1.09
CA ILE A 214 6.74 -19.42 -0.37
C ILE A 214 5.40 -19.51 -1.11
N ALA A 215 4.50 -20.40 -0.69
CA ALA A 215 3.16 -20.48 -1.27
C ALA A 215 2.36 -19.19 -1.04
N GLN A 216 2.53 -18.55 0.11
CA GLN A 216 1.90 -17.26 0.41
C GLN A 216 2.44 -16.10 -0.44
N LEU A 217 3.71 -16.15 -0.88
CA LEU A 217 4.26 -15.12 -1.77
C LEU A 217 3.46 -15.00 -3.08
N GLU A 218 3.10 -16.14 -3.68
CA GLU A 218 2.31 -16.18 -4.92
C GLU A 218 0.93 -15.56 -4.73
N GLU A 219 0.28 -15.86 -3.61
CA GLU A 219 -1.05 -15.32 -3.32
C GLU A 219 -1.01 -13.81 -3.04
N VAL A 220 0.03 -13.30 -2.38
CA VAL A 220 0.15 -11.83 -2.23
C VAL A 220 0.39 -11.15 -3.58
N LEU A 221 1.17 -11.76 -4.47
CA LEU A 221 1.37 -11.24 -5.83
C LEU A 221 0.06 -11.27 -6.63
N PHE A 222 -0.81 -12.25 -6.40
CA PHE A 222 -2.18 -12.26 -6.94
C PHE A 222 -3.01 -11.07 -6.46
N TYR A 223 -3.03 -10.78 -5.14
CA TYR A 223 -3.73 -9.61 -4.61
C TYR A 223 -3.15 -8.30 -5.14
N CYS A 224 -1.82 -8.22 -5.32
CA CYS A 224 -1.18 -7.08 -5.94
C CYS A 224 -1.60 -6.91 -7.41
N TYR A 225 -1.69 -8.00 -8.17
CA TYR A 225 -2.21 -7.95 -9.53
C TYR A 225 -3.68 -7.49 -9.57
N LYS A 226 -4.53 -7.99 -8.66
CA LYS A 226 -5.91 -7.50 -8.48
C LYS A 226 -5.97 -6.00 -8.19
N THR A 227 -5.05 -5.48 -7.36
CA THR A 227 -4.92 -4.03 -7.12
C THR A 227 -4.67 -3.26 -8.41
N ILE A 228 -3.76 -3.75 -9.26
CA ILE A 228 -3.45 -3.13 -10.57
C ILE A 228 -4.68 -3.15 -11.48
N VAL A 229 -5.37 -4.28 -11.58
CA VAL A 229 -6.60 -4.43 -12.38
C VAL A 229 -7.67 -3.44 -11.91
N CYS A 230 -7.95 -3.38 -10.60
CA CYS A 230 -8.95 -2.46 -10.06
C CYS A 230 -8.60 -0.99 -10.32
N ALA A 231 -7.33 -0.62 -10.12
CA ALA A 231 -6.88 0.74 -10.40
C ALA A 231 -6.98 1.09 -11.89
N PHE A 232 -6.64 0.15 -12.78
CA PHE A 232 -6.81 0.30 -14.22
C PHE A 232 -8.28 0.47 -14.61
N ASP A 233 -9.17 -0.38 -14.13
CA ASP A 233 -10.60 -0.33 -14.46
C ASP A 233 -11.21 1.02 -14.08
N GLU A 234 -10.85 1.55 -12.92
CA GLU A 234 -11.27 2.90 -12.50
C GLU A 234 -10.69 4.01 -13.36
N LEU A 235 -9.42 3.92 -13.77
CA LEU A 235 -8.83 4.86 -14.72
C LEU A 235 -9.50 4.75 -16.09
N LYS A 236 -9.80 3.55 -16.57
CA LYS A 236 -10.44 3.30 -17.87
C LYS A 236 -11.85 3.89 -17.96
N LYS A 237 -12.63 3.83 -16.87
CA LYS A 237 -13.94 4.51 -16.76
C LYS A 237 -13.84 6.03 -16.97
N ARG A 238 -12.67 6.61 -16.67
CA ARG A 238 -12.43 8.06 -16.72
C ARG A 238 -11.66 8.48 -17.98
N HIS A 239 -10.88 7.55 -18.55
CA HIS A 239 -9.97 7.75 -19.66
C HIS A 239 -10.15 6.64 -20.70
N GLU A 240 -11.15 6.80 -21.58
CA GLU A 240 -11.58 5.77 -22.54
C GLU A 240 -10.49 5.29 -23.51
N PHE A 241 -9.43 6.08 -23.73
CA PHE A 241 -8.32 5.69 -24.62
C PHE A 241 -7.39 4.61 -24.02
N LEU A 242 -7.53 4.27 -22.74
CA LEU A 242 -6.69 3.27 -22.09
C LEU A 242 -6.99 1.87 -22.61
N GLU A 243 -5.95 1.06 -22.82
CA GLU A 243 -6.10 -0.33 -23.20
C GLU A 243 -5.38 -1.21 -22.18
N TRP A 244 -6.05 -2.29 -21.77
CA TRP A 244 -5.44 -3.24 -20.86
C TRP A 244 -4.28 -3.94 -21.56
N LYS A 245 -3.12 -3.95 -20.90
CA LYS A 245 -1.91 -4.59 -21.42
C LYS A 245 -1.37 -5.55 -20.38
N ASP A 246 -1.52 -6.83 -20.64
CA ASP A 246 -0.99 -7.92 -19.83
C ASP A 246 -0.10 -8.81 -20.72
N PRO A 247 1.16 -8.39 -20.98
CA PRO A 247 2.05 -9.09 -21.91
C PRO A 247 2.43 -10.49 -21.43
N HIS A 248 2.18 -10.81 -20.15
CA HIS A 248 2.56 -12.05 -19.50
C HIS A 248 1.39 -12.99 -19.26
N ASN A 249 0.17 -12.61 -19.69
CA ASN A 249 -1.08 -13.34 -19.44
C ASN A 249 -1.28 -13.68 -17.95
N LEU A 250 -0.96 -12.73 -17.07
CA LEU A 250 -1.15 -12.87 -15.63
C LEU A 250 -2.60 -13.10 -15.24
N ASN A 251 -3.57 -12.56 -15.99
CA ASN A 251 -4.99 -12.82 -15.74
C ASN A 251 -5.30 -14.33 -15.84
N ASP A 252 -4.89 -14.94 -16.95
CA ASP A 252 -5.12 -16.37 -17.19
C ASP A 252 -4.33 -17.22 -16.18
N TYR A 253 -3.09 -16.81 -15.89
CA TYR A 253 -2.27 -17.42 -14.87
C TYR A 253 -2.99 -17.48 -13.52
N PHE A 254 -3.44 -16.33 -13.00
CA PHE A 254 -4.05 -16.27 -11.68
C PHE A 254 -5.44 -16.90 -11.64
N ASN A 255 -6.22 -16.83 -12.72
CA ASN A 255 -7.51 -17.52 -12.81
C ASN A 255 -7.36 -19.05 -12.83
N SER A 256 -6.23 -19.57 -13.32
CA SER A 256 -5.94 -21.01 -13.29
C SER A 256 -5.58 -21.54 -11.90
N LEU A 257 -5.29 -20.67 -10.93
CA LEU A 257 -4.81 -21.07 -9.61
C LEU A 257 -5.93 -21.48 -8.64
N SER A 258 -7.20 -21.22 -8.94
CA SER A 258 -8.35 -21.54 -8.08
C SER A 258 -8.04 -21.34 -6.59
N VAL A 259 -7.85 -20.08 -6.19
CA VAL A 259 -7.79 -19.65 -4.78
C VAL A 259 -9.22 -19.54 -4.26
#